data_AF-A0A0K8R5M9-F1
#
_entry.id   AF-A0A0K8R5M9-F1
#
_cell.length_a   1.000
_cell.length_b   1.000
_cell.length_c   1.000
_cell.angle_alpha   90.00
_cell.angle_beta   90.00
_cell.angle_gamma   90.00
#
_symmetry.space_group_name_H-M   'P 1'
#
loop_
_entity.id
_entity.type
_entity.pdbx_description
1 polymer ?
#
loop_
_entity_poly.entity_id
_entity_poly.type
_entity_poly.pdbx_seq_one_letter_code
_entity_poly.pdbx_strand_id
1 'polypeptide(L)'
;MILALSVVLLATSDYIHATYCSAALASYMNKKCTGLSLKFVKLSECKFTCDGKNSMGQPQITTLYLANGSPCGPCKQCCHGICTPVQFSSQDPPTPIACAE
;
A
#
# COMPACT_ATOMS: atom_id res chain seq x y z
N MET A 1 -16.55 -34.92 3.49
CA MET A 1 -16.22 -33.57 4.01
C MET A 1 -14.81 -33.22 3.59
N ILE A 2 -14.64 -32.71 2.36
CA ILE A 2 -13.34 -32.21 1.85
C ILE A 2 -13.43 -30.70 1.66
N LEU A 3 -14.62 -30.16 1.33
CA LEU A 3 -14.86 -28.73 1.15
C LEU A 3 -14.48 -27.88 2.37
N ALA A 4 -14.79 -28.32 3.60
CA ALA A 4 -14.54 -27.52 4.79
C ALA A 4 -13.03 -27.27 5.02
N LEU A 5 -12.18 -28.27 4.77
CA LEU A 5 -10.73 -28.12 4.89
C LEU A 5 -10.16 -27.21 3.78
N SER A 6 -10.65 -27.35 2.54
CA SER A 6 -10.22 -26.51 1.42
C SER A 6 -10.57 -25.03 1.63
N VAL A 7 -11.76 -24.73 2.16
CA VAL A 7 -12.18 -23.35 2.49
C VAL A 7 -11.30 -22.75 3.58
N VAL A 8 -10.90 -23.53 4.59
CA VAL A 8 -10.01 -23.06 5.66
C VAL A 8 -8.61 -22.73 5.14
N LEU A 9 -8.04 -23.53 4.22
CA LEU A 9 -6.73 -23.25 3.64
C LEU A 9 -6.68 -21.99 2.77
N LEU A 10 -7.76 -21.69 2.04
CA LEU A 10 -7.83 -20.48 1.20
C LEU A 10 -7.85 -19.21 2.06
N ALA A 11 -8.69 -19.20 3.11
CA ALA A 11 -8.78 -18.07 4.02
C ALA A 11 -7.45 -17.78 4.75
N THR A 12 -6.66 -18.81 5.08
CA THR A 12 -5.35 -18.61 5.71
C THR A 12 -4.30 -18.12 4.71
N SER A 13 -4.36 -18.56 3.45
CA SER A 13 -3.46 -18.06 2.39
C SER A 13 -3.69 -16.57 2.11
N ASP A 14 -4.95 -16.17 1.94
CA ASP A 14 -5.34 -14.78 1.70
C ASP A 14 -4.92 -13.87 2.87
N TYR A 15 -5.09 -14.35 4.12
CA TYR A 15 -4.66 -13.64 5.32
C TYR A 15 -3.14 -13.45 5.38
N ILE A 16 -2.36 -14.48 5.07
CA ILE A 16 -0.89 -14.41 5.04
C ILE A 16 -0.45 -13.41 3.95
N HIS A 17 -1.07 -13.45 2.78
CA HIS A 17 -0.72 -12.57 1.67
C HIS A 17 -1.04 -11.11 1.97
N ALA A 18 -2.23 -10.83 2.54
CA ALA A 18 -2.60 -9.50 2.99
C ALA A 18 -1.65 -8.96 4.08
N THR A 19 -1.25 -9.83 5.01
CA THR A 19 -0.30 -9.48 6.08
C THR A 19 1.06 -9.11 5.48
N TYR A 20 1.59 -9.93 4.56
CA TYR A 20 2.86 -9.67 3.89
C TYR A 20 2.84 -8.35 3.11
N CYS A 21 1.77 -8.11 2.34
CA CYS A 21 1.60 -6.89 1.56
C CYS A 21 1.58 -5.64 2.46
N SER A 22 0.82 -5.69 3.56
CA SER A 22 0.72 -4.58 4.51
C SER A 22 2.07 -4.28 5.18
N ALA A 23 2.83 -5.31 5.55
CA ALA A 23 4.17 -5.17 6.11
C ALA A 23 5.17 -4.59 5.10
N ALA A 24 5.12 -5.04 3.84
CA ALA A 24 5.98 -4.52 2.78
C ALA A 24 5.70 -3.03 2.50
N LEU A 25 4.42 -2.64 2.44
CA LEU A 25 4.02 -1.24 2.27
C LEU A 25 4.48 -0.37 3.46
N ALA A 26 4.31 -0.85 4.68
CA ALA A 26 4.79 -0.18 5.88
C ALA A 26 6.32 0.00 5.85
N SER A 27 7.07 -1.04 5.46
CA SER A 27 8.52 -0.99 5.32
C SER A 27 8.96 0.05 4.28
N TYR A 28 8.28 0.11 3.13
CA TYR A 28 8.52 1.12 2.11
C TYR A 28 8.36 2.55 2.65
N MET A 29 7.24 2.84 3.31
CA MET A 29 6.96 4.17 3.87
C MET A 29 7.98 4.56 4.96
N ASN A 30 8.32 3.62 5.85
CA ASN A 30 9.34 3.82 6.87
C ASN A 30 10.70 4.13 6.23
N LYS A 31 11.12 3.36 5.23
CA LYS A 31 12.40 3.59 4.53
C LYS A 31 12.43 4.97 3.86
N LYS A 32 11.32 5.41 3.26
CA LYS A 32 11.19 6.76 2.68
C LYS A 32 11.32 7.84 3.75
N CYS A 33 10.62 7.73 4.88
CA CYS A 33 10.73 8.71 5.96
C CYS A 33 12.13 8.74 6.58
N THR A 34 12.74 7.58 6.85
CA THR A 34 14.10 7.48 7.40
C THR A 34 15.14 8.11 6.47
N GLY A 35 14.97 7.97 5.15
CA GLY A 35 15.83 8.65 4.16
C GLY A 35 15.77 10.18 4.22
N LEU A 36 14.75 10.75 4.86
CA LEU A 36 14.60 12.19 5.14
C LEU A 36 14.97 12.55 6.59
N SER A 37 15.50 11.59 7.37
CA SER A 37 15.70 11.73 8.82
C SER A 37 14.41 12.02 9.60
N LEU A 38 13.27 11.56 9.09
CA LEU A 38 11.94 11.68 9.70
C LEU A 38 11.37 10.30 10.04
N LYS A 39 10.32 10.25 10.86
CA LYS A 39 9.59 9.03 11.22
C LYS A 39 8.25 8.97 10.52
N PHE A 40 7.85 7.78 10.08
CA PHE A 40 6.48 7.57 9.60
C PHE A 40 5.48 7.78 10.74
N VAL A 41 4.38 8.49 10.44
CA VAL A 41 3.31 8.76 11.40
C VAL A 41 2.01 8.10 10.97
N LYS A 42 1.57 8.36 9.74
CA LYS A 42 0.29 7.86 9.24
C LYS A 42 0.26 7.74 7.73
N LEU A 43 -0.55 6.80 7.27
CA LEU A 43 -1.00 6.67 5.89
C LEU A 43 -2.45 7.15 5.82
N SER A 44 -2.78 7.92 4.78
CA SER A 44 -4.14 8.38 4.47
C SER A 44 -4.30 8.30 2.95
N GLU A 45 -5.13 7.35 2.50
CA GLU A 45 -5.28 7.01 1.08
C GLU A 45 -3.94 6.73 0.41
N CYS A 46 -3.51 7.63 -0.49
CA CYS A 46 -2.28 7.54 -1.26
C CYS A 46 -1.19 8.50 -0.78
N LYS A 47 -1.36 9.07 0.42
CA LYS A 47 -0.42 9.99 1.04
C LYS A 47 0.01 9.46 2.39
N PHE A 48 1.29 9.58 2.70
CA PHE A 48 1.79 9.30 4.04
C PHE A 48 2.57 10.46 4.61
N THR A 49 2.47 10.64 5.92
CA THR A 49 3.11 11.71 6.66
C THR A 49 4.34 11.18 7.37
N CYS A 50 5.46 11.88 7.17
CA CYS A 50 6.68 11.76 7.94
C CYS A 50 6.82 12.97 8.86
N ASP A 51 7.21 12.76 10.12
CA ASP A 51 7.39 13.82 11.13
C ASP A 51 8.70 13.61 11.90
N GLY A 52 9.31 14.69 12.36
CA GLY A 52 10.56 14.65 13.11
C GLY A 52 11.20 16.04 13.22
N LYS A 53 12.53 16.05 13.23
CA LYS A 53 13.33 17.26 13.26
C LYS A 53 14.29 17.27 12.08
N ASN A 54 14.46 18.44 11.45
CA ASN A 54 15.46 18.62 10.41
C ASN A 54 16.89 18.66 11.00
N SER A 55 17.90 18.82 10.15
CA SER A 55 19.31 18.93 10.56
C SER A 55 19.62 20.10 11.50
N MET A 56 18.75 21.12 11.54
CA MET A 56 18.84 22.27 12.45
C MET A 56 18.07 22.05 13.77
N GLY A 57 17.49 20.86 13.98
CA GLY A 57 16.72 20.52 15.17
C GLY A 57 15.29 21.11 15.20
N GLN A 58 14.85 21.72 14.10
CA GLN A 58 13.51 22.32 14.00
C GLN A 58 12.47 21.25 13.62
N PRO A 59 11.23 21.34 14.14
CA PRO A 59 10.15 20.45 13.73
C PRO A 59 9.94 20.49 12.21
N GLN A 60 9.80 19.31 11.60
CA GLN A 60 9.54 19.17 10.17
C GLN A 60 8.50 18.09 9.94
N ILE A 61 7.44 18.46 9.21
CA ILE A 61 6.42 17.53 8.71
C ILE A 61 6.50 17.51 7.20
N THR A 62 6.62 16.32 6.63
CA THR A 62 6.65 16.10 5.18
C THR A 62 5.55 15.12 4.79
N THR A 63 4.75 15.47 3.78
CA THR A 63 3.77 14.55 3.20
C THR A 63 4.28 14.04 1.86
N LEU A 64 4.30 12.72 1.68
CA LEU A 64 4.75 12.04 0.47
C LEU A 64 3.60 11.24 -0.14
N TYR A 65 3.69 11.00 -1.45
CA TYR A 65 2.73 10.17 -2.17
C TYR A 65 3.25 8.74 -2.31
N LEU A 66 2.34 7.78 -2.24
CA LEU A 66 2.60 6.41 -2.69
C LEU A 66 2.80 6.41 -4.21
N ALA A 67 3.62 5.47 -4.69
CA ALA A 67 3.84 5.29 -6.13
C ALA A 67 2.55 4.81 -6.83
N ASN A 68 2.41 5.14 -8.11
CA ASN A 68 1.32 4.61 -8.93
C ASN A 68 1.30 3.07 -8.87
N GLY A 69 0.12 2.48 -8.75
CA GLY A 69 -0.09 1.04 -8.57
C GLY A 69 0.05 0.53 -7.12
N SER A 70 0.47 1.37 -6.16
CA SER A 70 0.56 0.95 -4.76
C SER A 70 -0.82 0.64 -4.18
N PRO A 71 -0.97 -0.38 -3.32
CA PRO A 71 -2.25 -0.69 -2.70
C PRO A 71 -2.66 0.42 -1.72
N CYS A 72 -3.91 0.86 -1.81
CA CYS A 72 -4.53 1.82 -0.87
C CYS A 72 -5.81 1.30 -0.23
N GLY A 73 -6.19 0.06 -0.54
CA GLY A 73 -7.33 -0.64 0.04
C GLY A 73 -7.66 -1.91 -0.76
N PRO A 74 -8.68 -2.67 -0.33
CA PRO A 74 -9.15 -3.85 -1.07
C PRO A 74 -9.58 -3.47 -2.49
N CYS A 75 -9.01 -4.15 -3.50
CA CYS A 75 -9.27 -3.90 -4.92
C CYS A 75 -9.08 -2.44 -5.36
N LYS A 76 -8.18 -1.70 -4.69
CA LYS A 76 -7.86 -0.30 -5.00
C LYS A 76 -6.37 -0.06 -5.05
N GLN A 77 -5.96 0.85 -5.94
CA GLN A 77 -4.58 1.26 -6.13
C GLN A 77 -4.46 2.79 -6.15
N CYS A 78 -3.27 3.27 -5.84
CA CYS A 78 -2.92 4.68 -5.97
C CYS A 78 -2.62 5.02 -7.41
N CYS A 79 -3.29 6.05 -7.94
CA CYS A 79 -3.02 6.60 -9.27
C CYS A 79 -3.06 8.12 -9.18
N HIS A 80 -1.92 8.76 -9.50
CA HIS A 80 -1.76 10.21 -9.43
C HIS A 80 -2.16 10.78 -8.06
N GLY A 81 -1.89 10.02 -6.99
CA GLY A 81 -2.21 10.41 -5.62
C GLY A 81 -3.66 10.20 -5.18
N ILE A 82 -4.49 9.56 -6.01
CA ILE A 82 -5.89 9.24 -5.71
C ILE A 82 -6.03 7.72 -5.53
N CYS A 83 -6.79 7.29 -4.52
CA CYS A 83 -7.09 5.88 -4.33
C CYS A 83 -8.27 5.45 -5.22
N THR A 84 -7.98 4.76 -6.32
CA THR A 84 -8.97 4.39 -7.35
C THR A 84 -9.18 2.87 -7.40
N PRO A 85 -10.35 2.40 -7.84
CA PRO A 85 -10.57 0.97 -8.11
C PRO A 85 -9.59 0.43 -9.16
N VAL A 86 -9.13 -0.80 -8.97
CA VAL A 86 -8.36 -1.51 -9.99
C VAL A 86 -9.29 -1.86 -11.16
N GLN A 87 -8.88 -1.54 -12.38
CA GLN A 87 -9.53 -2.00 -13.59
C GLN A 87 -8.89 -3.30 -14.09
N PHE A 88 -9.66 -4.11 -14.80
CA PHE A 88 -9.20 -5.38 -15.37
C PHE A 88 -9.32 -5.33 -16.89
N SER A 89 -8.37 -5.97 -17.57
CA SER A 89 -8.45 -6.16 -19.01
C SER A 89 -9.63 -7.06 -19.38
N SER A 90 -10.15 -6.89 -20.60
CA SER A 90 -11.17 -7.76 -21.17
C SER A 90 -10.59 -9.06 -21.76
N GLN A 91 -9.28 -9.28 -21.62
CA GLN A 91 -8.62 -10.51 -22.08
C GLN A 91 -8.99 -11.67 -21.16
N ASP A 92 -8.93 -12.90 -21.66
CA ASP A 92 -9.13 -14.12 -20.87
C ASP A 92 -7.80 -14.88 -20.73
N PRO A 93 -7.24 -15.03 -19.52
CA PRO A 93 -7.77 -14.54 -18.24
C PRO A 93 -7.58 -13.03 -18.04
N PRO A 94 -8.48 -12.38 -17.27
CA PRO A 94 -8.39 -10.94 -17.01
C PRO A 94 -7.16 -10.62 -16.15
N THR A 95 -6.48 -9.53 -16.51
CA THR A 95 -5.29 -9.04 -15.81
C THR A 95 -5.52 -7.64 -15.24
N PRO A 96 -5.01 -7.33 -14.03
CA PRO A 96 -5.06 -5.99 -13.47
C PRO A 96 -4.35 -4.98 -14.37
N ILE A 97 -4.99 -3.83 -14.63
CA ILE A 97 -4.38 -2.70 -15.33
C ILE A 97 -3.93 -1.67 -14.29
N ALA A 98 -2.61 -1.47 -14.19
CA ALA A 98 -2.05 -0.47 -13.30
C ALA A 98 -2.37 0.94 -13.83
N CYS A 99 -3.08 1.73 -13.02
CA CYS A 99 -3.48 3.10 -13.35
C CYS A 99 -4.01 3.31 -14.76
N ALA A 100 -5.04 2.52 -15.11
CA ALA A 100 -5.83 2.74 -16.31
C ALA A 100 -6.34 4.19 -16.36
N GLU A 101 -6.21 4.81 -17.53
CA GLU A 101 -6.65 6.18 -17.85
C GLU A 101 -8.12 6.23 -18.29
#